data_AF-A0A914Z3T8-F1
#
_entry.id   AF-A0A914Z3T8-F1
#
_cell.length_a   1.000
_cell.length_b   1.000
_cell.length_c   1.000
_cell.angle_alpha   90.00
_cell.angle_beta   90.00
_cell.angle_gamma   90.00
#
_symmetry.space_group_name_H-M   'P 1'
#
loop_
_entity.id
_entity.type
_entity.pdbx_description
1 polymer ?
#
loop_
_entity_poly.entity_id
_entity_poly.type
_entity_poly.pdbx_seq_one_letter_code
_entity_poly.pdbx_strand_id
1 'polypeptide(L)'
;MDMVVKIGNVTEKHTFTLIPGQTVSWNHFKVSLVSTSLPTVPYLNTKFITDYRRIAVAEVSAPGQQIPGTIGDFQCRTFEDAKKFNCNFPPNACRCHTLETKANCVCASDQLQKLFNNGDQLLPLEIAGTTFEGWEKTVRAMYSTPSAIQLQMQIQNLKVTTMISNSKCTVAFNKLIGCYNCNTGAEVKATCKTDFGSPLAYVTCAGSTAAISCNPAGHTETLKFQFQESKIDINCKVKCPNTETESKLKGDLAFVGHDVHSSYHLIAADEINAASSLDFNFLFNWFSLQHHWLLLIAAFILIFVVIMIVVKNLPVFQAVNILSSMVKKEL
;
A
#
# COMPACT_ATOMS: atom_id res chain seq x y z
N MET A 1 25.93 -12.17 -13.95
CA MET A 1 26.19 -13.61 -13.77
C MET A 1 27.65 -13.83 -14.11
N ASP A 2 28.44 -14.40 -13.20
CA ASP A 2 29.85 -14.68 -13.49
C ASP A 2 29.96 -16.08 -14.11
N MET A 3 30.38 -16.16 -15.37
CA MET A 3 30.65 -17.44 -16.03
C MET A 3 32.15 -17.67 -16.04
N VAL A 4 32.61 -18.70 -15.31
CA VAL A 4 34.01 -19.11 -15.33
C VAL A 4 34.18 -20.13 -16.45
N VAL A 5 34.94 -19.77 -17.50
CA VAL A 5 35.22 -20.66 -18.63
C VAL A 5 36.64 -21.19 -18.50
N LYS A 6 36.78 -22.50 -18.40
CA LYS A 6 38.08 -23.18 -18.37
C LYS A 6 38.36 -23.82 -19.72
N ILE A 7 39.37 -23.34 -20.43
CA ILE A 7 39.79 -23.84 -21.75
C ILE A 7 41.16 -24.52 -21.60
N GLY A 8 41.15 -25.86 -21.55
CA GLY A 8 42.36 -26.64 -21.28
C GLY A 8 42.92 -26.36 -19.88
N ASN A 9 44.19 -25.92 -19.80
CA ASN A 9 44.84 -25.55 -18.53
C ASN A 9 44.67 -24.07 -18.18
N VAL A 10 44.14 -23.25 -19.08
CA VAL A 10 43.93 -21.81 -18.84
C VAL A 10 42.52 -21.61 -18.30
N THR A 11 42.44 -20.92 -17.16
CA THR A 11 41.15 -20.52 -16.57
C THR A 11 41.00 -19.02 -16.80
N GLU A 12 40.12 -18.63 -17.72
CA GLU A 12 39.76 -17.24 -17.94
C GLU A 12 38.41 -16.97 -17.28
N LYS A 13 38.38 -15.95 -16.41
CA LYS A 13 37.14 -15.49 -15.77
C LYS A 13 36.64 -14.29 -16.56
N HIS A 14 35.41 -14.39 -17.07
CA HIS A 14 34.75 -13.26 -17.68
C HIS A 14 33.35 -13.07 -17.11
N THR A 15 33.05 -11.85 -16.71
CA THR A 15 31.76 -11.49 -16.13
C THR A 15 30.84 -10.98 -17.23
N PHE A 16 29.68 -11.61 -17.36
CA PHE A 16 28.65 -11.19 -18.31
C PHE A 16 27.42 -10.67 -17.59
N THR A 17 26.88 -9.55 -18.10
CA THR A 17 25.52 -9.13 -17.81
C THR A 17 24.63 -9.62 -18.93
N LEU A 18 23.86 -10.67 -18.65
CA LEU A 18 22.93 -11.23 -19.62
C LEU A 18 21.55 -10.59 -19.41
N ILE A 19 20.98 -10.08 -20.49
CA ILE A 19 19.63 -9.54 -20.53
C ILE A 19 18.80 -10.50 -21.38
N PRO A 20 17.60 -10.92 -20.94
CA PRO A 20 16.75 -11.81 -21.73
C PRO A 20 16.54 -11.30 -23.16
N GLY A 21 16.72 -12.18 -24.15
CA GLY A 21 16.61 -11.84 -25.57
C GLY A 21 17.85 -11.17 -26.18
N GLN A 22 18.86 -10.82 -25.38
CA GLN A 22 20.13 -10.29 -25.87
C GLN A 22 21.19 -11.39 -25.95
N THR A 23 21.96 -11.40 -27.04
CA THR A 23 23.12 -12.30 -27.21
C THR A 23 24.40 -11.54 -26.95
N VAL A 24 25.24 -12.06 -26.07
CA VAL A 24 26.60 -11.55 -25.83
C VAL A 24 27.60 -12.49 -26.49
N SER A 25 28.57 -11.91 -27.20
CA SER A 25 29.64 -12.68 -27.88
C SER A 25 30.98 -12.43 -27.20
N TRP A 26 31.73 -13.49 -26.95
CA TRP A 26 33.08 -13.45 -26.40
C TRP A 26 33.92 -14.59 -26.96
N ASN A 27 34.99 -14.25 -27.68
CA ASN A 27 35.88 -15.21 -28.33
C ASN A 27 35.12 -16.24 -29.19
N HIS A 28 35.20 -17.53 -28.84
CA HIS A 28 34.53 -18.64 -29.52
C HIS A 28 33.10 -18.90 -29.05
N PHE A 29 32.57 -18.09 -28.13
CA PHE A 29 31.29 -18.30 -27.47
C PHE A 29 30.32 -17.18 -27.81
N LYS A 30 29.08 -17.55 -28.11
CA LYS A 30 27.93 -16.65 -28.07
C LYS A 30 26.94 -17.20 -27.07
N VAL A 31 26.54 -16.38 -26.11
CA VAL A 31 25.65 -16.76 -25.01
C VAL A 31 24.45 -15.83 -25.01
N SER A 32 23.26 -16.39 -25.06
CA SER A 32 22.01 -15.65 -24.89
C SER A 32 21.21 -16.23 -23.74
N LEU A 33 20.60 -15.33 -22.97
CA LEU A 33 19.63 -15.68 -21.95
C LEU A 33 18.26 -15.82 -22.61
N VAL A 34 17.77 -17.06 -22.70
CA VAL A 34 16.50 -17.38 -23.35
C VAL A 34 15.35 -17.13 -22.39
N SER A 35 15.46 -17.66 -21.18
CA SER A 35 14.43 -17.52 -20.16
C SER A 35 15.02 -17.70 -18.76
N THR A 36 14.35 -17.11 -17.78
CA THR A 36 14.58 -17.35 -16.36
C THR A 36 13.26 -17.82 -15.76
N SER A 37 13.27 -18.96 -15.06
CA SER A 37 12.12 -19.32 -14.23
C SER A 37 12.01 -18.30 -13.09
N LEU A 38 10.89 -17.60 -13.00
CA LEU A 38 10.57 -16.86 -11.78
C LEU A 38 10.39 -17.90 -10.66
N PRO A 39 10.99 -17.72 -9.47
CA PRO A 39 10.76 -18.64 -8.37
C PRO A 39 9.26 -18.65 -8.01
N THR A 40 8.74 -19.81 -7.65
CA THR A 40 7.33 -20.00 -7.27
C THR A 40 7.08 -19.36 -5.90
N VAL A 41 6.75 -18.07 -5.86
CA VAL A 41 6.54 -17.36 -4.60
C VAL A 41 5.43 -16.30 -4.73
N PRO A 42 4.57 -16.11 -3.70
CA PRO A 42 3.41 -15.20 -3.73
C PRO A 42 3.71 -13.68 -3.75
N TYR A 43 4.97 -13.23 -3.87
CA TYR A 43 5.32 -11.81 -3.74
C TYR A 43 4.96 -10.93 -4.95
N LEU A 44 4.44 -11.47 -6.06
CA LEU A 44 3.97 -10.63 -7.18
C LEU A 44 2.83 -9.69 -6.76
N ASN A 45 2.12 -10.03 -5.68
CA ASN A 45 1.09 -9.19 -5.08
C ASN A 45 1.62 -8.28 -3.95
N THR A 46 2.93 -8.29 -3.66
CA THR A 46 3.53 -7.41 -2.65
C THR A 46 3.46 -5.97 -3.12
N LYS A 47 2.91 -5.09 -2.29
CA LYS A 47 2.83 -3.66 -2.57
C LYS A 47 3.84 -2.90 -1.72
N PHE A 48 4.34 -1.81 -2.31
CA PHE A 48 5.38 -0.98 -1.71
C PHE A 48 4.88 0.46 -1.61
N ILE A 49 5.30 1.16 -0.56
CA ILE A 49 5.05 2.58 -0.35
C ILE A 49 6.36 3.28 -0.02
N THR A 50 6.49 4.55 -0.43
CA THR A 50 7.71 5.32 -0.22
C THR A 50 7.40 6.73 0.28
N ASP A 51 8.24 7.22 1.19
CA ASP A 51 8.29 8.62 1.65
C ASP A 51 9.35 9.44 0.88
N TYR A 52 9.77 8.95 -0.30
CA TYR A 52 10.91 9.39 -1.12
C TYR A 52 12.30 9.09 -0.56
N ARG A 53 12.43 8.77 0.74
CA ARG A 53 13.71 8.44 1.37
C ARG A 53 13.84 6.96 1.67
N ARG A 54 12.74 6.35 2.09
CA ARG A 54 12.62 4.97 2.54
C ARG A 54 11.47 4.32 1.77
N ILE A 55 11.55 3.00 1.66
CA ILE A 55 10.53 2.17 1.04
C ILE A 55 10.11 1.14 2.08
N ALA A 56 8.81 0.92 2.20
CA ALA A 56 8.23 -0.07 3.09
C ALA A 56 7.32 -1.02 2.31
N VAL A 57 7.25 -2.26 2.76
CA VAL A 57 6.25 -3.24 2.32
C VAL A 57 4.97 -3.01 3.11
N ALA A 58 3.84 -2.84 2.42
CA ALA A 58 2.58 -2.55 3.10
C ALA A 58 1.38 -3.11 2.32
N GLU A 59 0.36 -3.55 3.06
CA GLU A 59 -0.95 -3.84 2.49
C GLU A 59 -1.70 -2.53 2.23
N VAL A 60 -1.61 -2.05 1.00
CA VAL A 60 -2.28 -0.82 0.57
C VAL A 60 -3.51 -1.11 -0.29
N SER A 61 -4.56 -0.33 -0.09
CA SER A 61 -5.72 -0.27 -0.97
C SER A 61 -5.30 0.01 -2.42
N ALA A 62 -5.91 -0.69 -3.38
CA ALA A 62 -5.57 -0.49 -4.79
C ALA A 62 -6.04 0.91 -5.27
N PRO A 63 -5.40 1.49 -6.30
CA PRO A 63 -5.82 2.76 -6.86
C PRO A 63 -7.29 2.74 -7.27
N GLY A 64 -8.09 3.68 -6.76
CA GLY A 64 -9.53 3.77 -7.02
C GLY A 64 -10.41 2.80 -6.21
N GLN A 65 -9.82 1.97 -5.35
CA GLN A 65 -10.52 1.07 -4.43
C GLN A 65 -10.20 1.45 -2.99
N GLN A 66 -10.80 2.54 -2.50
CA GLN A 66 -10.57 2.99 -1.13
C GLN A 66 -11.33 2.12 -0.13
N ILE A 67 -10.58 1.45 0.75
CA ILE A 67 -11.15 0.63 1.84
C ILE A 67 -10.95 1.37 3.16
N PRO A 68 -12.02 1.79 3.86
CA PRO A 68 -11.92 2.51 5.13
C PRO A 68 -11.02 1.81 6.15
N GLY A 69 -10.12 2.56 6.80
CA GLY A 69 -9.26 2.03 7.87
C GLY A 69 -8.02 1.26 7.40
N THR A 70 -7.77 1.20 6.09
CA THR A 70 -6.55 0.62 5.50
C THR A 70 -5.61 1.71 5.00
N ILE A 71 -4.35 1.38 4.76
CA ILE A 71 -3.43 2.31 4.10
C ILE A 71 -3.93 2.57 2.67
N GLY A 72 -4.23 3.82 2.34
CA GLY A 72 -4.80 4.20 1.04
C GLY A 72 -6.32 4.27 1.03
N ASP A 73 -6.96 4.45 2.19
CA ASP A 73 -8.34 4.94 2.31
C ASP A 73 -8.47 6.39 1.81
N PHE A 74 -7.42 7.20 1.97
CA PHE A 74 -7.24 8.49 1.30
C PHE A 74 -6.25 8.35 0.14
N GLN A 75 -6.72 8.63 -1.08
CA GLN A 75 -5.89 8.52 -2.28
C GLN A 75 -5.88 9.84 -3.05
N CYS A 76 -4.67 10.35 -3.29
CA CYS A 76 -4.44 11.58 -4.05
C CYS A 76 -3.66 11.23 -5.32
N ARG A 77 -3.94 11.92 -6.43
CA ARG A 77 -3.23 11.68 -7.70
C ARG A 77 -1.80 12.21 -7.66
N THR A 78 -1.59 13.33 -7.00
CA THR A 78 -0.29 13.99 -6.92
C THR A 78 0.07 14.36 -5.48
N PHE A 79 1.36 14.59 -5.25
CA PHE A 79 1.85 15.09 -3.96
C PHE A 79 1.29 16.48 -3.61
N GLU A 80 1.02 17.31 -4.62
CA GLU A 80 0.44 18.64 -4.42
C GLU A 80 -1.05 18.55 -4.05
N ASP A 81 -1.80 17.62 -4.66
CA ASP A 81 -3.17 17.33 -4.25
C ASP A 81 -3.23 16.85 -2.81
N ALA A 82 -2.28 16.02 -2.38
CA ALA A 82 -2.19 15.58 -0.99
C ALA A 82 -1.97 16.74 -0.02
N LYS A 83 -1.12 17.71 -0.36
CA LYS A 83 -0.90 18.92 0.46
C LYS A 83 -2.15 19.79 0.57
N LYS A 84 -2.92 19.88 -0.50
CA LYS A 84 -4.16 20.67 -0.57
C LYS A 84 -5.39 19.88 -0.11
N PHE A 85 -5.23 18.63 0.28
CA PHE A 85 -6.30 17.71 0.63
C PHE A 85 -7.33 17.49 -0.50
N ASN A 86 -6.89 17.60 -1.77
CA ASN A 86 -7.69 17.34 -2.95
C ASN A 86 -7.67 15.84 -3.32
N CYS A 87 -8.18 15.01 -2.41
CA CYS A 87 -8.04 13.55 -2.45
C CYS A 87 -9.40 12.85 -2.45
N ASN A 88 -9.43 11.63 -2.98
CA ASN A 88 -10.61 10.79 -2.97
C ASN A 88 -10.57 9.86 -1.77
N PHE A 89 -11.68 9.78 -1.04
CA PHE A 89 -11.87 8.93 0.13
C PHE A 89 -13.31 8.44 0.23
N PRO A 90 -13.57 7.30 0.89
CA PRO A 90 -14.90 6.74 0.98
C PRO A 90 -15.76 7.57 1.96
N PRO A 91 -17.09 7.66 1.75
CA PRO A 91 -17.97 8.52 2.55
C PRO A 91 -18.00 8.15 4.04
N ASN A 92 -17.62 6.91 4.38
CA ASN A 92 -17.53 6.38 5.74
C ASN A 92 -16.08 6.34 6.28
N ALA A 93 -15.14 7.10 5.70
CA ALA A 93 -13.76 7.20 6.18
C ALA A 93 -13.67 7.77 7.61
N CYS A 94 -14.57 8.68 7.95
CA CYS A 94 -14.68 9.27 9.28
C CYS A 94 -16.08 9.04 9.85
N ARG A 95 -16.14 8.81 11.16
CA ARG A 95 -17.41 8.70 11.90
C ARG A 95 -17.57 9.92 12.78
N CYS A 96 -18.64 10.68 12.56
CA CYS A 96 -18.95 11.83 13.38
C CYS A 96 -20.14 11.54 14.29
N HIS A 97 -19.99 11.84 15.57
CA HIS A 97 -21.04 11.80 16.57
C HIS A 97 -21.39 13.23 16.97
N THR A 98 -22.66 13.59 16.82
CA THR A 98 -23.18 14.88 17.26
C THR A 98 -23.52 14.82 18.75
N LEU A 99 -23.00 15.77 19.51
CA LEU A 99 -23.42 16.15 20.85
C LEU A 99 -24.22 17.46 20.75
N GLU A 100 -24.90 17.86 21.83
CA GLU A 100 -25.81 19.03 21.85
C GLU A 100 -25.16 20.32 21.34
N THR A 101 -23.85 20.52 21.57
CA THR A 101 -23.12 21.73 21.15
C THR A 101 -21.86 21.46 20.33
N LYS A 102 -21.50 20.19 20.11
CA LYS A 102 -20.22 19.79 19.51
C LYS A 102 -20.39 18.59 18.59
N ALA A 103 -19.56 18.49 17.57
CA ALA A 103 -19.44 17.27 16.77
C ALA A 103 -18.08 16.64 17.01
N ASN A 104 -18.06 15.36 17.36
CA ASN A 104 -16.83 14.59 17.52
C ASN A 104 -16.65 13.67 16.33
N CYS A 105 -15.64 13.93 15.50
CA CYS A 105 -15.32 13.13 14.33
C CYS A 105 -14.08 12.27 14.60
N VAL A 106 -14.17 11.00 14.23
CA VAL A 106 -13.10 10.03 14.44
C VAL A 106 -12.73 9.44 13.08
N CYS A 107 -11.45 9.53 12.73
CA CYS A 107 -10.89 8.99 11.50
C CYS A 107 -9.72 8.06 11.84
N ALA A 108 -9.47 7.05 11.01
CA ALA A 108 -8.25 6.24 11.10
C ALA A 108 -7.12 7.01 10.41
N SER A 109 -5.97 7.27 11.06
CA SER A 109 -4.88 8.00 10.37
C SER A 109 -3.45 7.60 10.77
N ASP A 110 -3.29 6.61 11.64
CA ASP A 110 -2.04 6.32 12.34
C ASP A 110 -1.17 5.29 11.60
N GLN A 111 -1.74 4.62 10.58
CA GLN A 111 -1.13 3.44 9.96
C GLN A 111 0.14 3.80 9.17
N LEU A 112 0.14 4.93 8.46
CA LEU A 112 1.28 5.38 7.65
C LEU A 112 2.50 5.75 8.50
N GLN A 113 2.29 6.47 9.61
CA GLN A 113 3.41 6.91 10.44
C GLN A 113 4.01 5.71 11.20
N LYS A 114 3.18 4.78 11.68
CA LYS A 114 3.63 3.53 12.31
C LYS A 114 4.41 2.65 11.35
N LEU A 115 3.97 2.53 10.11
CA LEU A 115 4.67 1.77 9.07
C LEU A 115 6.14 2.21 8.91
N PHE A 116 6.39 3.52 8.92
CA PHE A 116 7.75 4.04 8.75
C PHE A 116 8.52 4.24 10.06
N ASN A 117 7.84 4.14 11.21
CA ASN A 117 8.48 4.18 12.54
C ASN A 117 8.91 2.79 13.00
N ASN A 118 8.16 1.75 12.63
CA ASN A 118 8.51 0.36 12.89
C ASN A 118 9.43 -0.15 11.78
N GLY A 119 10.64 -0.59 12.14
CA GLY A 119 11.65 -1.02 11.17
C GLY A 119 11.32 -2.32 10.43
N ASP A 120 10.38 -3.12 10.94
CA ASP A 120 10.15 -4.50 10.50
C ASP A 120 9.65 -4.63 9.06
N GLN A 121 9.09 -3.56 8.50
CA GLN A 121 8.54 -3.52 7.14
C GLN A 121 9.37 -2.65 6.19
N LEU A 122 10.46 -2.03 6.66
CA LEU A 122 11.34 -1.20 5.85
C LEU A 122 12.28 -2.04 5.01
N LEU A 123 12.53 -1.60 3.77
CA LEU A 123 13.60 -2.16 2.94
C LEU A 123 14.98 -1.68 3.45
N PRO A 124 16.04 -2.51 3.37
CA PRO A 124 16.05 -3.84 2.75
C PRO A 124 15.35 -4.90 3.61
N LEU A 125 14.50 -5.71 2.97
CA LEU A 125 13.71 -6.75 3.64
C LEU A 125 13.74 -8.04 2.83
N GLU A 126 13.95 -9.16 3.50
CA GLU A 126 13.88 -10.47 2.87
C GLU A 126 12.50 -11.11 3.12
N ILE A 127 11.80 -11.42 2.03
CA ILE A 127 10.50 -12.10 2.07
C ILE A 127 10.62 -13.36 1.23
N ALA A 128 10.42 -14.51 1.86
CA ALA A 128 10.41 -15.82 1.20
C ALA A 128 11.65 -16.07 0.29
N GLY A 129 12.85 -15.79 0.82
CA GLY A 129 14.12 -16.02 0.12
C GLY A 129 14.44 -15.01 -0.99
N THR A 130 13.68 -13.90 -1.05
CA THR A 130 13.90 -12.79 -1.96
C THR A 130 14.17 -11.52 -1.16
N THR A 131 15.34 -10.93 -1.37
CA THR A 131 15.70 -9.66 -0.76
C THR A 131 15.18 -8.52 -1.62
N PHE A 132 14.31 -7.70 -1.04
CA PHE A 132 13.83 -6.48 -1.65
C PHE A 132 14.70 -5.32 -1.20
N GLU A 133 15.25 -4.59 -2.16
CA GLU A 133 16.08 -3.42 -1.92
C GLU A 133 15.53 -2.21 -2.67
N GLY A 134 15.65 -1.04 -2.07
CA GLY A 134 15.39 0.22 -2.75
C GLY A 134 16.50 0.52 -3.75
N TRP A 135 16.12 0.75 -5.00
CA TRP A 135 17.03 1.20 -6.05
C TRP A 135 16.47 2.46 -6.70
N GLU A 136 17.06 3.61 -6.37
CA GLU A 136 16.58 4.93 -6.78
C GLU A 136 15.10 5.14 -6.40
N LYS A 137 14.19 5.18 -7.38
CA LYS A 137 12.72 5.32 -7.22
C LYS A 137 11.98 4.01 -7.46
N THR A 138 12.70 2.90 -7.49
CA THR A 138 12.17 1.57 -7.81
C THR A 138 12.56 0.56 -6.75
N VAL A 139 11.93 -0.61 -6.79
CA VAL A 139 12.27 -1.72 -5.92
C VAL A 139 12.92 -2.81 -6.76
N ARG A 140 14.06 -3.32 -6.30
CA ARG A 140 14.74 -4.46 -6.89
C ARG A 140 14.52 -5.69 -6.01
N ALA A 141 14.14 -6.80 -6.64
CA ALA A 141 14.10 -8.11 -6.02
C ALA A 141 15.39 -8.87 -6.36
N MET A 142 16.08 -9.35 -5.33
CA MET A 142 17.27 -10.18 -5.44
C MET A 142 16.92 -11.58 -4.94
N TYR A 143 17.04 -12.56 -5.83
CA TYR A 143 16.75 -13.95 -5.50
C TYR A 143 18.00 -14.64 -5.00
N SER A 144 17.96 -15.13 -3.77
CA SER A 144 19.01 -16.00 -3.22
C SER A 144 18.74 -17.48 -3.52
N THR A 145 17.53 -17.79 -4.02
CA THR A 145 17.14 -19.14 -4.41
C THR A 145 17.62 -19.49 -5.81
N PRO A 146 17.96 -20.77 -6.05
CA PRO A 146 18.40 -21.23 -7.36
C PRO A 146 17.24 -21.15 -8.35
N SER A 147 17.36 -20.33 -9.38
CA SER A 147 16.40 -20.26 -10.49
C SER A 147 16.89 -21.10 -11.66
N ALA A 148 15.96 -21.75 -12.35
CA ALA A 148 16.27 -22.38 -13.63
C ALA A 148 16.50 -21.29 -14.66
N ILE A 149 17.72 -21.21 -15.17
CA ILE A 149 18.12 -20.29 -16.23
C ILE A 149 18.30 -21.13 -17.49
N GLN A 150 17.58 -20.78 -18.54
CA GLN A 150 17.79 -21.38 -19.86
C GLN A 150 18.76 -20.49 -20.65
N LEU A 151 19.95 -21.03 -20.88
CA LEU A 151 20.96 -20.41 -21.72
C LEU A 151 21.00 -21.09 -23.08
N GLN A 152 21.08 -20.30 -24.13
CA GLN A 152 21.45 -20.79 -25.44
C GLN A 152 22.90 -20.39 -25.69
N MET A 153 23.74 -21.39 -25.93
CA MET A 153 25.16 -21.21 -26.18
C MET A 153 25.50 -21.72 -27.58
N GLN A 154 26.17 -20.89 -28.37
CA GLN A 154 26.78 -21.27 -29.62
C GLN A 154 28.29 -21.26 -29.45
N ILE A 155 28.91 -22.41 -29.73
CA ILE A 155 30.36 -22.59 -29.65
C ILE A 155 30.89 -22.73 -31.08
N GLN A 156 31.88 -21.91 -31.44
CA GLN A 156 32.47 -21.90 -32.78
C GLN A 156 33.91 -22.40 -32.73
N ASN A 157 34.30 -23.23 -33.68
CA ASN A 157 35.68 -23.73 -33.86
C ASN A 157 36.27 -24.51 -32.66
N LEU A 158 35.41 -25.10 -31.80
CA LEU A 158 35.83 -25.97 -30.71
C LEU A 158 35.06 -27.31 -30.75
N LYS A 159 35.71 -28.39 -30.33
CA LYS A 159 35.07 -29.71 -30.16
C LYS A 159 34.51 -29.82 -28.74
N VAL A 160 33.21 -30.05 -28.62
CA VAL A 160 32.53 -30.21 -27.33
C VAL A 160 32.60 -31.66 -26.90
N THR A 161 33.14 -31.91 -25.71
CA THR A 161 33.07 -33.20 -25.02
C THR A 161 32.32 -33.02 -23.72
N THR A 162 31.30 -33.84 -23.49
CA THR A 162 30.50 -33.80 -22.27
C THR A 162 31.18 -34.61 -21.16
N MET A 163 31.27 -34.01 -19.98
CA MET A 163 31.70 -34.70 -18.77
C MET A 163 30.55 -34.64 -17.76
N ILE A 164 30.02 -35.79 -17.37
CA ILE A 164 28.96 -35.89 -16.36
C ILE A 164 29.63 -36.17 -15.03
N SER A 165 29.46 -35.27 -14.07
CA SER A 165 29.95 -35.44 -12.71
C SER A 165 28.94 -36.23 -11.89
N ASN A 166 29.28 -37.47 -11.52
CA ASN A 166 28.45 -38.32 -10.66
C ASN A 166 28.69 -38.01 -9.18
N SER A 167 28.40 -36.79 -8.78
CA SER A 167 28.61 -36.33 -7.41
C SER A 167 27.46 -36.79 -6.49
N LYS A 168 27.82 -37.39 -5.36
CA LYS A 168 26.91 -37.70 -4.25
C LYS A 168 27.01 -36.62 -3.20
N CYS A 169 25.86 -36.12 -2.75
CA CYS A 169 25.80 -35.04 -1.78
C CYS A 169 25.12 -35.46 -0.48
N THR A 170 25.68 -34.99 0.63
CA THR A 170 25.14 -35.21 1.97
C THR A 170 25.00 -33.87 2.67
N VAL A 171 23.80 -33.56 3.15
CA VAL A 171 23.51 -32.32 3.87
C VAL A 171 23.20 -32.65 5.33
N ALA A 172 23.84 -31.94 6.24
CA ALA A 172 23.54 -31.98 7.67
C ALA A 172 22.97 -30.64 8.12
N PHE A 173 21.89 -30.68 8.91
CA PHE A 173 21.27 -29.49 9.48
C PHE A 173 21.70 -29.29 10.93
N ASN A 174 21.91 -28.03 11.30
CA ASN A 174 22.11 -27.63 12.68
C ASN A 174 20.77 -27.19 13.30
N LYS A 175 20.81 -26.30 14.29
CA LYS A 175 19.62 -25.78 14.97
C LYS A 175 18.79 -24.90 14.03
N LEU A 176 17.51 -25.23 13.90
CA LEU A 176 16.48 -24.40 13.26
C LEU A 176 16.04 -23.29 14.23
N ILE A 177 16.01 -22.04 13.76
CA ILE A 177 15.64 -20.86 14.56
C ILE A 177 14.75 -19.95 13.72
N GLY A 178 13.64 -19.46 14.28
CA GLY A 178 12.79 -18.47 13.62
C GLY A 178 11.34 -18.59 14.05
N CYS A 179 10.42 -18.25 13.15
CA CYS A 179 8.99 -18.26 13.41
C CYS A 179 8.19 -19.10 12.39
N TYR A 180 7.00 -19.52 12.81
CA TYR A 180 5.99 -20.15 11.95
C TYR A 180 4.87 -19.14 11.66
N ASN A 181 4.20 -19.27 10.50
CA ASN A 181 3.16 -18.35 10.02
C ASN A 181 3.59 -16.87 9.98
N CYS A 182 4.85 -16.61 9.64
CA CYS A 182 5.43 -15.27 9.56
C CYS A 182 6.17 -15.03 8.23
N ASN A 183 6.35 -13.76 7.86
CA ASN A 183 7.01 -13.40 6.60
C ASN A 183 8.52 -13.68 6.59
N THR A 184 9.17 -13.54 7.74
CA THR A 184 10.61 -13.79 7.92
C THR A 184 10.97 -15.27 7.86
N GLY A 185 10.05 -16.16 8.27
CA GLY A 185 10.22 -17.61 8.25
C GLY A 185 11.22 -18.12 9.29
N ALA A 186 11.81 -19.28 9.00
CA ALA A 186 12.81 -19.93 9.84
C ALA A 186 14.11 -20.18 9.09
N GLU A 187 15.22 -20.02 9.79
CA GLU A 187 16.57 -20.16 9.28
C GLU A 187 17.27 -21.36 9.92
N VAL A 188 18.04 -22.09 9.11
CA VAL A 188 18.86 -23.22 9.57
C VAL A 188 20.23 -23.17 8.91
N LYS A 189 21.28 -23.33 9.71
CA LYS A 189 22.63 -23.56 9.17
C LYS A 189 22.71 -24.99 8.66
N ALA A 190 23.01 -25.14 7.38
CA ALA A 190 23.19 -26.42 6.73
C ALA A 190 24.63 -26.57 6.24
N THR A 191 25.20 -27.75 6.41
CA THR A 191 26.53 -28.09 5.90
C THR A 191 26.40 -29.15 4.80
N CYS A 192 26.82 -28.83 3.57
CA CYS A 192 26.82 -29.76 2.45
C CYS A 192 28.22 -30.29 2.14
N LYS A 193 28.34 -31.62 2.04
CA LYS A 193 29.53 -32.33 1.58
C LYS A 193 29.24 -33.06 0.28
N THR A 194 30.25 -33.16 -0.58
CA THR A 194 30.22 -33.96 -1.82
C THR A 194 31.42 -34.89 -1.87
N ASP A 195 31.27 -36.04 -2.52
CA ASP A 195 32.39 -36.96 -2.80
C ASP A 195 33.31 -36.45 -3.92
N PHE A 196 32.78 -35.63 -4.84
CA PHE A 196 33.53 -35.13 -5.97
C PHE A 196 33.00 -33.77 -6.46
N GLY A 197 33.93 -32.90 -6.87
CA GLY A 197 33.64 -31.59 -7.44
C GLY A 197 33.04 -30.59 -6.45
N SER A 198 32.35 -29.57 -6.98
CA SER A 198 31.59 -28.60 -6.19
C SER A 198 30.18 -28.41 -6.79
N PRO A 199 29.30 -29.42 -6.71
CA PRO A 199 27.96 -29.34 -7.29
C PRO A 199 27.04 -28.44 -6.45
N LEU A 200 25.96 -28.00 -7.08
CA LEU A 200 24.83 -27.35 -6.42
C LEU A 200 23.81 -28.43 -6.03
N ALA A 201 23.42 -28.50 -4.75
CA ALA A 201 22.40 -29.41 -4.25
C ALA A 201 21.09 -28.66 -3.99
N TYR A 202 19.95 -29.29 -4.27
CA TYR A 202 18.62 -28.75 -4.00
C TYR A 202 18.01 -29.46 -2.81
N VAL A 203 17.64 -28.70 -1.78
CA VAL A 203 17.08 -29.19 -0.52
C VAL A 203 15.60 -28.80 -0.47
N THR A 204 14.71 -29.79 -0.48
CA THR A 204 13.27 -29.60 -0.41
C THR A 204 12.72 -30.04 0.94
N CYS A 205 12.14 -29.11 1.69
CA CYS A 205 11.53 -29.31 3.01
C CYS A 205 10.12 -28.70 3.02
N ALA A 206 9.10 -29.46 3.44
CA ALA A 206 7.73 -28.96 3.57
C ALA A 206 7.20 -28.16 2.35
N GLY A 207 7.55 -28.59 1.13
CA GLY A 207 7.17 -27.94 -0.13
C GLY A 207 8.04 -26.74 -0.55
N SER A 208 8.89 -26.22 0.33
CA SER A 208 9.88 -25.17 0.03
C SER A 208 11.20 -25.78 -0.44
N THR A 209 11.86 -25.17 -1.43
CA THR A 209 13.15 -25.65 -1.96
C THR A 209 14.21 -24.56 -1.90
N ALA A 210 15.39 -24.90 -1.38
CA ALA A 210 16.57 -24.03 -1.33
C ALA A 210 17.76 -24.72 -2.03
N ALA A 211 18.71 -23.95 -2.58
CA ALA A 211 20.00 -24.51 -3.00
C ALA A 211 21.05 -24.32 -1.91
N ILE A 212 22.02 -25.22 -1.92
CA ILE A 212 23.28 -25.10 -1.19
C ILE A 212 24.42 -25.53 -2.09
N SER A 213 25.52 -24.77 -2.07
CA SER A 213 26.76 -25.18 -2.74
C SER A 213 27.47 -26.24 -1.89
N CYS A 214 27.96 -27.30 -2.52
CA CYS A 214 28.66 -28.40 -1.84
C CYS A 214 30.13 -28.41 -2.21
N ASN A 215 31.01 -28.82 -1.29
CA ASN A 215 32.41 -29.06 -1.57
C ASN A 215 32.92 -30.26 -0.74
N PRO A 216 34.09 -30.85 -1.07
CA PRO A 216 34.58 -32.03 -0.35
C PRO A 216 34.94 -31.75 1.12
N ALA A 217 35.31 -30.51 1.45
CA ALA A 217 35.63 -30.09 2.81
C ALA A 217 34.38 -29.93 3.72
N GLY A 218 33.20 -29.75 3.12
CA GLY A 218 32.00 -29.28 3.79
C GLY A 218 31.86 -27.76 3.66
N HIS A 219 30.86 -27.32 2.88
CA HIS A 219 30.47 -25.93 2.79
C HIS A 219 29.27 -25.66 3.71
N THR A 220 29.30 -24.58 4.47
CA THR A 220 28.21 -24.24 5.40
C THR A 220 27.53 -22.95 4.97
N GLU A 221 26.21 -23.01 4.86
CA GLU A 221 25.35 -21.92 4.40
C GLU A 221 24.07 -21.88 5.24
N THR A 222 23.46 -20.71 5.37
CA THR A 222 22.16 -20.57 6.06
C THR A 222 21.04 -20.71 5.03
N LEU A 223 20.15 -21.68 5.25
CA LEU A 223 18.96 -21.89 4.43
C LEU A 223 17.72 -21.35 5.15
N LYS A 224 16.79 -20.77 4.40
CA LYS A 224 15.52 -20.27 4.92
C LYS A 224 14.36 -21.10 4.40
N PHE A 225 13.42 -21.41 5.28
CA PHE A 225 12.21 -22.16 4.97
C PHE A 225 10.99 -21.52 5.66
N GLN A 226 9.83 -21.69 5.06
CA GLN A 226 8.56 -21.26 5.65
C GLN A 226 7.82 -22.47 6.22
N PHE A 227 7.29 -22.32 7.43
CA PHE A 227 6.55 -23.35 8.13
C PHE A 227 5.23 -22.82 8.66
N GLN A 228 4.24 -23.70 8.71
CA GLN A 228 2.91 -23.41 9.24
C GLN A 228 2.70 -23.92 10.67
N GLU A 229 3.62 -24.76 11.16
CA GLU A 229 3.55 -25.42 12.46
C GLU A 229 4.74 -25.02 13.34
N SER A 230 4.55 -25.06 14.66
CA SER A 230 5.57 -24.67 15.63
C SER A 230 6.62 -25.76 15.90
N LYS A 231 6.25 -27.04 15.79
CA LYS A 231 7.15 -28.18 16.03
C LYS A 231 7.51 -28.84 14.71
N ILE A 232 8.78 -28.77 14.34
CA ILE A 232 9.27 -29.34 13.08
C ILE A 232 10.03 -30.63 13.37
N ASP A 233 9.59 -31.74 12.79
CA ASP A 233 10.30 -33.02 12.72
C ASP A 233 10.00 -33.68 11.36
N ILE A 234 10.78 -33.34 10.33
CA ILE A 234 10.53 -33.75 8.95
C ILE A 234 11.79 -34.29 8.26
N ASN A 235 11.60 -35.14 7.25
CA ASN A 235 12.66 -35.55 6.34
C ASN A 235 12.66 -34.63 5.11
N CYS A 236 13.77 -33.94 4.90
CA CYS A 236 13.99 -33.13 3.71
C CYS A 236 14.67 -33.96 2.62
N LYS A 237 14.26 -33.76 1.37
CA LYS A 237 14.86 -34.39 0.20
C LYS A 237 16.01 -33.54 -0.32
N VAL A 238 17.15 -34.15 -0.56
CA VAL A 238 18.37 -33.52 -1.07
C VAL A 238 18.67 -34.10 -2.44
N LYS A 239 18.49 -33.31 -3.49
CA LYS A 239 18.73 -33.71 -4.87
C LYS A 239 20.04 -33.13 -5.37
N CYS A 240 20.95 -34.01 -5.76
CA CYS A 240 22.16 -33.69 -6.49
C CYS A 240 22.09 -34.22 -7.93
N PRO A 241 23.04 -33.87 -8.81
CA PRO A 241 22.95 -34.16 -10.24
C PRO A 241 22.59 -35.61 -10.60
N ASN A 242 23.02 -36.58 -9.78
CA ASN A 242 22.72 -37.99 -10.03
C ASN A 242 22.31 -38.79 -8.77
N THR A 243 22.00 -38.10 -7.66
CA THR A 243 21.58 -38.77 -6.41
C THR A 243 20.49 -37.99 -5.69
N GLU A 244 19.62 -38.72 -5.00
CA GLU A 244 18.63 -38.17 -4.09
C GLU A 244 18.85 -38.81 -2.72
N THR A 245 19.09 -38.00 -1.70
CA THR A 245 19.31 -38.42 -0.32
C THR A 245 18.29 -37.74 0.61
N GLU A 246 18.04 -38.30 1.78
CA GLU A 246 17.15 -37.70 2.79
C GLU A 246 17.94 -37.24 4.01
N SER A 247 17.60 -36.05 4.51
CA SER A 247 18.21 -35.45 5.69
C SER A 247 17.14 -34.97 6.66
N LYS A 248 17.32 -35.27 7.94
CA LYS A 248 16.32 -34.99 8.98
C LYS A 248 16.46 -33.58 9.54
N LEU A 249 15.39 -32.78 9.49
CA LEU A 249 15.32 -31.43 10.04
C LEU A 249 14.43 -31.41 11.29
N LYS A 250 14.95 -30.85 12.39
CA LYS A 250 14.22 -30.72 13.66
C LYS A 250 14.38 -29.34 14.30
N GLY A 251 13.32 -28.85 14.94
CA GLY A 251 13.37 -27.66 15.79
C GLY A 251 12.00 -27.14 16.23
N ASP A 252 12.02 -26.20 17.16
CA ASP A 252 10.84 -25.51 17.68
C ASP A 252 10.86 -24.04 17.26
N LEU A 253 9.76 -23.55 16.69
CA LEU A 253 9.60 -22.20 16.15
C LEU A 253 8.70 -21.33 17.02
N ALA A 254 9.00 -20.04 17.08
CA ALA A 254 8.21 -19.06 17.83
C ALA A 254 6.97 -18.59 17.05
N PHE A 255 5.90 -18.26 17.77
CA PHE A 255 4.73 -17.60 17.17
C PHE A 255 4.93 -16.09 17.15
N VAL A 256 4.60 -15.44 16.03
CA VAL A 256 4.55 -13.98 15.90
C VAL A 256 3.12 -13.59 15.53
N GLY A 257 2.41 -12.97 16.47
CA GLY A 257 1.07 -12.43 16.21
C GLY A 257 1.14 -11.21 15.31
N HIS A 258 0.20 -11.09 14.36
CA HIS A 258 0.00 -9.84 13.63
C HIS A 258 -0.86 -8.91 14.49
N ASP A 259 -0.27 -7.86 15.05
CA ASP A 259 -1.02 -6.80 15.72
C ASP A 259 -1.73 -5.93 14.67
N VAL A 260 -3.01 -6.20 14.43
CA VAL A 260 -3.90 -5.27 13.71
C VAL A 260 -4.27 -4.15 14.68
N HIS A 261 -3.34 -3.21 14.87
CA HIS A 261 -3.58 -2.07 15.74
C HIS A 261 -4.18 -0.91 14.94
N SER A 262 -5.49 -0.97 14.69
CA SER A 262 -6.28 0.17 14.20
C SER A 262 -6.30 1.24 15.30
N SER A 263 -5.37 2.18 15.23
CA SER A 263 -5.47 3.37 16.06
C SER A 263 -6.35 4.40 15.34
N TYR A 264 -7.02 5.22 16.14
CA TYR A 264 -8.02 6.18 15.69
C TYR A 264 -7.65 7.53 16.27
N HIS A 265 -7.65 8.57 15.45
CA HIS A 265 -7.51 9.95 15.93
C HIS A 265 -8.89 10.53 16.22
N LEU A 266 -9.07 11.00 17.45
CA LEU A 266 -10.23 11.79 17.86
C LEU A 266 -10.00 13.24 17.42
N ILE A 267 -10.85 13.74 16.53
CA ILE A 267 -10.91 15.16 16.18
C ILE A 267 -12.21 15.69 16.81
N ALA A 268 -12.09 16.38 17.95
CA ALA A 268 -13.18 17.20 18.43
C ALA A 268 -13.28 18.41 17.51
N ALA A 269 -14.44 18.61 16.86
CA ALA A 269 -14.69 19.88 16.22
C ALA A 269 -14.75 20.94 17.31
N ASP A 270 -13.95 22.00 17.16
CA ASP A 270 -13.97 23.12 18.07
C ASP A 270 -15.38 23.71 18.12
N GLU A 271 -15.77 24.21 19.30
CA GLU A 271 -16.99 24.99 19.45
C GLU A 271 -16.95 26.08 18.38
N ILE A 272 -17.90 26.06 17.44
CA ILE A 272 -18.03 27.16 16.49
C ILE A 272 -18.38 28.36 17.37
N ASN A 273 -17.38 29.17 17.70
CA ASN A 273 -17.60 30.53 18.14
C ASN A 273 -18.41 31.16 17.02
N ALA A 274 -19.73 31.28 17.22
CA ALA A 274 -20.67 31.91 16.30
C ALA A 274 -20.43 33.43 16.22
N ALA A 275 -19.17 33.84 16.19
CA ALA A 275 -18.68 35.21 16.16
C ALA A 275 -17.79 35.50 14.93
N SER A 276 -17.35 34.49 14.16
CA SER A 276 -16.50 34.72 12.97
C SER A 276 -17.17 34.40 11.62
N SER A 277 -18.44 33.99 11.62
CA SER A 277 -19.25 33.93 10.40
C SER A 277 -20.72 34.27 10.69
N LEU A 278 -20.95 35.40 11.37
CA LEU A 278 -22.24 36.07 11.22
C LEU A 278 -22.25 36.63 9.79
N ASP A 279 -22.70 35.79 8.86
CA ASP A 279 -23.08 36.23 7.53
C ASP A 279 -24.29 37.15 7.68
N PHE A 280 -24.01 38.44 7.85
CA PHE A 280 -25.02 39.49 7.94
C PHE A 280 -25.89 39.57 6.68
N ASN A 281 -25.57 38.83 5.61
CA ASN A 281 -26.46 38.70 4.45
C ASN A 281 -27.81 38.09 4.83
N PHE A 282 -27.94 37.31 5.91
CA PHE A 282 -29.25 36.88 6.41
C PHE A 282 -30.09 38.06 6.94
N LEU A 283 -29.48 39.00 7.67
CA LEU A 283 -30.16 40.20 8.17
C LEU A 283 -30.51 41.17 7.04
N PHE A 284 -29.68 41.27 6.00
CA PHE A 284 -29.95 42.10 4.83
C PHE A 284 -30.99 41.49 3.87
N ASN A 285 -31.09 40.17 3.77
CA ASN A 285 -32.11 39.52 2.94
C ASN A 285 -33.50 39.51 3.62
N TRP A 286 -33.55 39.60 4.95
CA TRP A 286 -34.79 39.89 5.68
C TRP A 286 -35.27 41.33 5.44
N PHE A 287 -34.35 42.30 5.37
CA PHE A 287 -34.67 43.71 5.13
C PHE A 287 -35.16 44.01 3.71
N SER A 288 -34.73 43.24 2.69
CA SER A 288 -35.12 43.44 1.29
C SER A 288 -36.57 43.03 0.98
N LEU A 289 -37.11 42.03 1.69
CA LEU A 289 -38.52 41.63 1.63
C LEU A 289 -39.44 42.56 2.44
N GLN A 290 -38.86 43.37 3.32
CA GLN A 290 -39.55 44.26 4.26
C GLN A 290 -39.67 45.71 3.75
N HIS A 291 -39.46 45.99 2.46
CA HIS A 291 -39.76 47.29 1.86
C HIS A 291 -41.10 47.34 1.10
N HIS A 292 -41.63 46.20 0.66
CA HIS A 292 -42.91 46.19 -0.06
C HIS A 292 -44.14 46.40 0.86
N TRP A 293 -44.15 45.83 2.07
CA TRP A 293 -45.26 46.03 3.02
C TRP A 293 -45.39 47.47 3.53
N LEU A 294 -44.27 48.20 3.73
CA LEU A 294 -44.31 49.62 4.13
C LEU A 294 -44.87 50.52 3.03
N LEU A 295 -44.54 50.23 1.76
CA LEU A 295 -45.13 50.94 0.61
C LEU A 295 -46.63 50.64 0.46
N LEU A 296 -47.07 49.40 0.74
CA LEU A 296 -48.49 49.04 0.74
C LEU A 296 -49.27 49.75 1.85
N ILE A 297 -48.71 49.85 3.06
CA ILE A 297 -49.34 50.57 4.18
C ILE A 297 -49.45 52.07 3.85
N ALA A 298 -48.38 52.67 3.31
CA ALA A 298 -48.39 54.08 2.92
C ALA A 298 -49.42 54.37 1.82
N ALA A 299 -49.55 53.50 0.81
CA ALA A 299 -50.56 53.61 -0.24
C ALA A 299 -52.00 53.50 0.32
N PHE A 300 -52.24 52.58 1.26
CA PHE A 300 -53.55 52.41 1.89
C PHE A 300 -53.96 53.64 2.70
N ILE A 301 -53.02 54.24 3.45
CA ILE A 301 -53.28 55.47 4.20
C ILE A 301 -53.60 56.62 3.24
N LEU A 302 -52.87 56.75 2.13
CA LEU A 302 -53.09 57.80 1.14
C LEU A 302 -54.47 57.66 0.45
N ILE A 303 -54.86 56.44 0.09
CA ILE A 303 -56.18 56.15 -0.46
C ILE A 303 -57.28 56.46 0.57
N PHE A 304 -57.10 56.08 1.84
CA PHE A 304 -58.07 56.37 2.89
C PHE A 304 -58.26 57.87 3.12
N VAL A 305 -57.17 58.65 3.09
CA VAL A 305 -57.23 60.12 3.20
C VAL A 305 -57.95 60.73 1.99
N VAL A 306 -57.68 60.25 0.78
CA VAL A 306 -58.37 60.72 -0.43
C VAL A 306 -59.87 60.38 -0.38
N ILE A 307 -60.24 59.17 0.05
CA ILE A 307 -61.65 58.77 0.23
C ILE A 307 -62.32 59.68 1.27
N MET A 308 -61.66 59.95 2.41
CA MET A 308 -62.19 60.85 3.44
C MET A 308 -62.40 62.28 2.89
N ILE A 309 -61.49 62.79 2.07
CA ILE A 309 -61.63 64.10 1.43
C ILE A 309 -62.78 64.10 0.42
N VAL A 310 -62.92 63.04 -0.39
CA VAL A 310 -64.00 62.91 -1.39
C VAL A 310 -65.37 62.77 -0.71
N VAL A 311 -65.49 61.96 0.34
CA VAL A 311 -66.74 61.80 1.11
C VAL A 311 -67.14 63.11 1.78
N LYS A 312 -66.18 63.89 2.28
CA LYS A 312 -66.42 65.20 2.90
C LYS A 312 -66.81 66.29 1.89
N ASN A 313 -66.37 66.15 0.64
CA ASN A 313 -66.68 67.06 -0.48
C ASN A 313 -67.81 66.57 -1.40
N LEU A 314 -68.43 65.42 -1.11
CA LEU A 314 -69.64 64.98 -1.81
C LEU A 314 -70.80 65.91 -1.42
N PRO A 315 -71.56 66.46 -2.39
CA PRO A 315 -72.59 67.47 -2.14
C PRO A 315 -73.76 66.97 -1.27
N VAL A 316 -73.87 65.66 -1.04
CA VAL A 316 -74.86 65.05 -0.15
C VAL A 316 -74.60 65.39 1.34
N PHE A 317 -73.33 65.55 1.76
CA PHE A 317 -73.00 65.84 3.17
C PHE A 317 -73.14 67.32 3.53
N GLN A 318 -73.05 68.23 2.56
CA GLN A 318 -73.34 69.65 2.77
C GLN A 318 -74.85 69.91 2.94
N ALA A 319 -75.72 69.09 2.35
CA ALA A 319 -77.17 69.21 2.53
C ALA A 319 -77.65 68.82 3.94
N VAL A 320 -77.02 67.82 4.58
CA VAL A 320 -77.38 67.36 5.94
C VAL A 320 -77.01 68.39 7.01
N ASN A 321 -75.85 69.06 6.88
CA ASN A 321 -75.45 70.10 7.83
C ASN A 321 -76.27 71.40 7.71
N ILE A 322 -76.84 71.70 6.53
CA ILE A 322 -77.75 72.85 6.36
C ILE A 322 -79.13 72.54 6.96
N LEU A 323 -79.66 71.30 6.78
CA LEU A 323 -80.92 70.87 7.37
C LEU A 323 -80.89 70.83 8.92
N SER A 324 -79.76 70.44 9.54
CA SER A 324 -79.63 70.48 11.02
C SER A 324 -79.59 71.89 11.60
N SER A 325 -79.31 72.92 10.79
CA SER A 325 -79.30 74.32 11.23
C SER A 325 -80.68 75.00 11.18
N MET A 326 -81.63 74.46 10.40
CA MET A 326 -82.99 75.02 10.31
C MET A 326 -83.96 74.44 11.34
N VAL A 327 -83.73 73.23 11.86
CA VAL A 327 -84.58 72.64 12.92
C VAL A 327 -84.31 73.24 14.31
N LYS A 328 -83.17 73.93 14.51
CA LYS A 328 -82.79 74.50 15.81
C LYS A 328 -83.24 75.95 16.04
N LYS A 329 -84.07 76.51 15.15
CA LYS A 329 -84.54 77.90 15.23
C LYS A 329 -86.04 78.07 15.53
N GLU A 330 -86.78 76.98 15.73
CA GLU A 330 -88.12 76.99 16.34
C GLU A 330 -88.29 75.82 17.31
N LEU A 331 -87.76 75.97 18.52
CA LEU A 331 -88.24 75.39 19.78
C LEU A 331 -87.52 76.05 20.95
#